data_AF-A0A067GKE4-F1
#
_entry.id   AF-A0A067GKE4-F1
#
_cell.length_a   1.000
_cell.length_b   1.000
_cell.length_c   1.000
_cell.angle_alpha   90.00
_cell.angle_beta   90.00
_cell.angle_gamma   90.00
#
_symmetry.space_group_name_H-M   'P 1'
#
loop_
_entity.id
_entity.type
_entity.pdbx_description
1 polymer ?
#
loop_
_entity_poly.entity_id
_entity_poly.type
_entity_poly.pdbx_seq_one_letter_code
_entity_poly.pdbx_strand_id
1 'polypeptide(L)'
;MDRLPPCRSPWTSANTHLQAIIYPSLLQLQRGVTDTEDKKQKAVYMERYRRRDDEEQRQYTDADIEREEECGICMETNSKIVLPNCNHAMCLKCYREWRIRSQSCPFCRDSLKRVNSGDLWVYMDSRDIIDSATVTRENLRRLFLYIDKLPLIIPDNLFDPYDSHLR
;
A
#
# COMPACT_ATOMS: atom_id res chain seq x y z
N MET A 1 9.58 47.15 -9.94
CA MET A 1 9.83 45.72 -10.17
C MET A 1 8.83 44.96 -9.32
N ASP A 2 7.77 44.58 -10.00
CA ASP A 2 6.50 44.15 -9.42
C ASP A 2 6.60 42.80 -8.72
N ARG A 3 5.97 42.70 -7.54
CA ARG A 3 5.79 41.42 -6.85
C ARG A 3 4.85 40.57 -7.70
N LEU A 4 5.36 39.47 -8.25
CA LEU A 4 4.51 38.46 -8.89
C LEU A 4 3.52 37.89 -7.84
N PRO A 5 2.23 37.73 -8.19
CA PRO A 5 1.23 37.19 -7.28
C PRO A 5 1.47 35.68 -7.09
N PRO A 6 1.17 35.11 -5.90
CA PRO A 6 1.28 33.68 -5.70
C PRO A 6 0.22 32.97 -6.55
N CYS A 7 0.68 32.04 -7.38
CA CYS A 7 -0.16 31.19 -8.22
C CYS A 7 -1.08 30.35 -7.32
N ARG A 8 -2.32 30.81 -7.09
CA ARG A 8 -3.37 30.02 -6.45
C ARG A 8 -3.86 29.00 -7.46
N SER A 9 -3.23 27.82 -7.50
CA SER A 9 -3.81 26.68 -8.19
C SER A 9 -5.06 26.22 -7.42
N PRO A 10 -6.16 25.85 -8.11
CA PRO A 10 -7.44 25.45 -7.48
C PRO A 10 -7.35 24.27 -6.51
N TRP A 11 -6.25 23.52 -6.55
CA TRP A 11 -6.02 22.32 -5.72
C TRP A 11 -5.58 22.61 -4.29
N THR A 12 -5.08 23.82 -4.01
CA THR A 12 -4.52 24.17 -2.69
C THR A 12 -5.57 24.45 -1.61
N SER A 13 -6.83 24.67 -1.98
CA SER A 13 -7.86 25.11 -1.03
C SER A 13 -8.69 23.99 -0.40
N ALA A 14 -8.59 22.74 -0.88
CA ALA A 14 -9.61 21.73 -0.60
C ALA A 14 -9.21 20.62 0.39
N ASN A 15 -7.97 20.57 0.91
CA ASN A 15 -7.59 19.43 1.76
C ASN A 15 -6.50 19.73 2.79
N THR A 16 -6.79 20.63 3.72
CA THR A 16 -5.91 20.98 4.85
C THR A 16 -5.58 19.76 5.72
N HIS A 17 -6.49 18.79 5.82
CA HIS A 17 -6.29 17.56 6.59
C HIS A 17 -5.27 16.62 5.95
N LEU A 18 -5.36 16.38 4.63
CA LEU A 18 -4.33 15.62 3.92
C LEU A 18 -2.97 16.32 3.97
N GLN A 19 -2.94 17.66 3.83
CA GLN A 19 -1.70 18.39 3.98
C GLN A 19 -1.11 18.24 5.38
N ALA A 20 -1.90 18.31 6.46
CA ALA A 20 -1.39 18.11 7.82
C ALA A 20 -0.80 16.72 8.07
N ILE A 21 -1.33 15.68 7.42
CA ILE A 21 -0.84 14.30 7.55
C ILE A 21 0.44 14.08 6.73
N ILE A 22 0.48 14.61 5.50
CA ILE A 22 1.54 14.32 4.53
C ILE A 22 2.73 15.30 4.71
N TYR A 23 2.49 16.53 5.17
CA TYR A 23 3.50 17.58 5.27
C TYR A 23 4.68 17.25 6.19
N PRO A 24 4.51 16.64 7.38
CA PRO A 24 5.65 16.21 8.20
C PRO A 24 6.58 15.23 7.47
N SER A 25 6.00 14.27 6.73
CA SER A 25 6.77 13.31 5.91
C SER A 25 7.47 14.00 4.74
N LEU A 26 6.83 14.97 4.08
CA LEU A 26 7.47 15.77 3.02
C LEU A 26 8.64 16.61 3.56
N LEU A 27 8.50 17.20 4.75
CA LEU A 27 9.58 17.93 5.41
C LEU A 27 10.77 17.01 5.73
N GLN A 28 10.49 15.78 6.17
CA GLN A 28 11.51 14.76 6.43
C GLN A 28 12.25 14.36 5.15
N LEU A 29 11.55 14.21 4.02
CA LEU A 29 12.19 13.92 2.73
C LEU A 29 13.10 15.05 2.25
N GLN A 30 12.68 16.31 2.42
CA GLN A 30 13.48 17.47 1.99
C GLN A 30 14.75 17.67 2.83
N ARG A 31 14.68 17.39 4.13
CA ARG A 31 15.79 17.63 5.09
C ARG A 31 16.70 16.41 5.27
N GLY A 32 16.28 15.26 4.73
CA GLY A 32 16.88 13.96 5.02
C GLY A 32 16.47 13.43 6.39
N VAL A 33 16.43 12.11 6.53
CA VAL A 33 16.20 11.44 7.81
C VAL A 33 17.55 11.20 8.48
N THR A 34 17.70 11.67 9.73
CA THR A 34 18.92 11.41 10.51
C THR A 34 18.92 9.97 11.03
N ASP A 35 20.10 9.38 11.23
CA ASP A 35 20.26 8.02 11.78
C ASP A 35 19.53 7.86 13.14
N THR A 36 19.49 8.90 13.96
CA THR A 36 18.75 8.88 15.23
C THR A 36 17.24 8.85 15.06
N GLU A 37 16.70 9.51 14.03
CA GLU A 37 15.27 9.54 13.75
C GLU A 37 14.82 8.22 13.11
N ASP A 38 15.62 7.69 12.18
CA ASP A 38 15.39 6.37 11.58
C ASP A 38 15.35 5.27 12.64
N LYS A 39 16.32 5.25 13.56
CA LYS A 39 16.36 4.29 14.68
C LYS A 39 15.12 4.37 15.57
N LYS A 40 14.63 5.58 15.87
CA LYS A 40 13.40 5.78 16.66
C LYS A 40 12.17 5.29 15.91
N GLN A 41 12.02 5.65 14.65
CA GLN A 41 10.91 5.21 13.81
C GLN A 41 10.91 3.68 13.66
N LYS A 42 12.08 3.08 13.45
CA LYS A 42 12.25 1.62 13.38
C LYS A 42 11.91 0.94 14.71
N ALA A 43 12.33 1.50 15.85
CA ALA A 43 11.97 0.95 17.16
C ALA A 43 10.45 0.97 17.42
N VAL A 44 9.79 2.10 17.13
CA VAL A 44 8.32 2.24 17.26
C VAL A 44 7.59 1.27 16.32
N TYR A 45 8.07 1.12 15.08
CA TYR A 45 7.52 0.17 14.12
C TYR A 45 7.64 -1.27 14.62
N MET A 46 8.84 -1.69 15.06
CA MET A 46 9.10 -3.05 15.54
C MET A 46 8.28 -3.39 16.80
N GLU A 47 8.13 -2.44 17.72
CA GLU A 47 7.30 -2.62 18.93
C GLU A 47 5.82 -2.85 18.55
N ARG A 48 5.28 -2.00 17.66
CA ARG A 48 3.88 -2.15 17.20
C ARG A 48 3.64 -3.47 16.49
N TYR A 49 4.60 -3.91 15.67
CA TYR A 49 4.49 -5.17 14.94
C TYR A 49 4.56 -6.38 15.87
N ARG A 50 5.53 -6.40 16.81
CA ARG A 50 5.65 -7.48 17.82
C ARG A 50 4.38 -7.66 18.65
N ARG A 51 3.79 -6.56 19.12
CA ARG A 51 2.56 -6.61 19.93
C ARG A 51 1.40 -7.25 19.16
N ARG A 52 1.30 -6.98 17.87
CA ARG A 52 0.26 -7.55 17.01
C ARG A 52 0.46 -9.05 16.78
N ASP A 53 1.68 -9.47 16.50
CA ASP A 53 2.04 -10.88 16.27
C ASP A 53 1.81 -11.74 17.53
N ASP A 54 2.26 -11.24 18.70
CA ASP A 54 2.05 -11.90 20.00
C ASP A 54 0.54 -11.99 20.36
N GLU A 55 -0.29 -11.05 19.92
CA GLU A 55 -1.75 -11.04 20.14
C GLU A 55 -2.49 -12.00 19.19
N GLU A 56 -2.07 -12.07 17.92
CA GLU A 56 -2.65 -12.97 16.90
C GLU A 56 -2.30 -14.44 17.20
N GLN A 57 -1.06 -14.74 17.63
CA GLN A 57 -0.61 -16.12 17.90
C GLN A 57 -1.17 -16.72 19.20
N ARG A 58 -1.60 -15.91 20.17
CA ARG A 58 -2.13 -16.40 21.46
C ARG A 58 -3.57 -16.91 21.40
N GLN A 59 -4.27 -16.75 20.28
CA GLN A 59 -5.72 -16.93 20.22
C GLN A 59 -6.20 -18.17 19.46
N TYR A 60 -5.32 -18.90 18.77
CA TYR A 60 -5.74 -19.98 17.86
C TYR A 60 -5.06 -21.32 18.18
N THR A 61 -5.85 -22.41 18.21
CA THR A 61 -5.30 -23.77 18.19
C THR A 61 -5.01 -24.19 16.76
N ASP A 62 -4.11 -25.16 16.57
CA ASP A 62 -3.75 -25.70 15.24
C ASP A 62 -4.99 -26.12 14.42
N ALA A 63 -6.01 -26.68 15.09
CA ALA A 63 -7.27 -27.08 14.47
C ALA A 63 -8.22 -25.92 14.14
N ASP A 64 -8.07 -24.75 14.79
CA ASP A 64 -8.80 -23.54 14.45
C ASP A 64 -8.17 -22.86 13.23
N ILE A 65 -6.84 -22.90 13.13
CA ILE A 65 -6.07 -22.36 12.00
C ILE A 65 -6.45 -23.10 10.71
N GLU A 66 -6.44 -24.44 10.72
CA GLU A 66 -6.82 -25.23 9.53
C GLU A 66 -8.26 -24.91 9.07
N ARG A 67 -9.21 -24.80 9.99
CA ARG A 67 -10.60 -24.45 9.67
C ARG A 67 -10.74 -23.05 9.09
N GLU A 68 -9.97 -22.09 9.59
CA GLU A 68 -10.00 -20.74 9.07
C GLU A 68 -9.31 -20.66 7.70
N GLU A 69 -8.31 -21.48 7.42
CA GLU A 69 -7.63 -21.50 6.11
C GLU A 69 -8.49 -22.12 5.00
N GLU A 70 -9.37 -23.06 5.34
CA GLU A 70 -10.21 -23.76 4.38
C GLU A 70 -11.38 -22.93 3.83
N CYS A 71 -11.75 -23.22 2.59
CA CYS A 71 -13.00 -22.72 2.03
C CYS A 71 -14.20 -23.43 2.69
N GLY A 72 -15.07 -22.68 3.38
CA GLY A 72 -16.29 -23.22 4.03
C GLY A 72 -17.35 -23.85 3.11
N ILE A 73 -17.06 -24.04 1.81
CA ILE A 73 -17.92 -24.72 0.83
C ILE A 73 -17.29 -26.03 0.36
N CYS A 74 -16.02 -26.02 -0.06
CA CYS A 74 -15.34 -27.20 -0.60
C CYS A 74 -14.36 -27.87 0.37
N MET A 75 -14.10 -27.26 1.54
CA MET A 75 -13.14 -27.74 2.55
C MET A 75 -11.72 -27.96 2.00
N GLU A 76 -11.34 -27.18 0.99
CA GLU A 76 -9.98 -27.19 0.43
C GLU A 76 -9.24 -25.92 0.88
N THR A 77 -7.94 -26.04 1.14
CA THR A 77 -7.00 -24.95 1.47
C THR A 77 -6.63 -24.13 0.23
N ASN A 78 -7.62 -23.39 -0.29
CA ASN A 78 -7.45 -22.50 -1.43
C ASN A 78 -7.44 -21.03 -0.97
N SER A 79 -6.74 -20.16 -1.71
CA SER A 79 -6.86 -18.72 -1.52
C SER A 79 -8.33 -18.28 -1.59
N LYS A 80 -8.75 -17.55 -0.56
CA LYS A 80 -10.13 -17.09 -0.41
C LYS A 80 -10.30 -15.69 -0.99
N ILE A 81 -11.52 -15.40 -1.41
CA ILE A 81 -11.99 -14.05 -1.70
C ILE A 81 -13.06 -13.65 -0.70
N VAL A 82 -13.15 -12.36 -0.41
CA VAL A 82 -14.11 -11.77 0.52
C VAL A 82 -15.16 -10.98 -0.27
N LEU A 83 -16.43 -11.20 0.06
CA LEU A 83 -17.55 -10.48 -0.54
C LEU A 83 -17.72 -9.10 0.10
N PRO A 84 -17.79 -8.00 -0.68
CA PRO A 84 -17.77 -6.63 -0.16
C PRO A 84 -19.04 -6.25 0.63
N ASN A 85 -20.16 -6.91 0.36
CA ASN A 85 -21.44 -6.55 0.98
C ASN A 85 -21.66 -7.21 2.36
N CYS A 86 -20.96 -8.31 2.64
CA CYS A 86 -21.26 -9.15 3.81
C CYS A 86 -20.02 -9.76 4.48
N ASN A 87 -18.82 -9.46 3.98
CA ASN A 87 -17.52 -9.93 4.48
C ASN A 87 -17.34 -11.46 4.58
N HIS A 88 -18.24 -12.25 4.01
CA HIS A 88 -18.06 -13.70 3.95
C HIS A 88 -16.99 -14.08 2.93
N ALA A 89 -16.22 -15.12 3.27
CA ALA A 89 -15.10 -15.59 2.47
C ALA A 89 -15.33 -16.99 1.89
N MET A 90 -14.89 -17.22 0.66
CA MET A 90 -14.86 -18.53 0.01
C MET A 90 -13.81 -18.54 -1.10
N CYS A 91 -13.40 -19.70 -1.60
CA CYS A 91 -12.47 -19.74 -2.73
C CYS A 91 -13.14 -19.25 -4.03
N LEU A 92 -12.32 -18.73 -4.95
CA LEU A 92 -12.79 -18.15 -6.22
C LEU A 92 -13.56 -19.18 -7.08
N LYS A 93 -13.18 -20.45 -7.02
CA LYS A 93 -13.87 -21.55 -7.71
C LYS A 93 -15.31 -21.69 -7.20
N CYS A 94 -15.50 -21.82 -5.89
CA CYS A 94 -16.82 -21.92 -5.27
C CYS A 94 -17.68 -20.69 -5.54
N TYR A 95 -17.11 -19.48 -5.49
CA TYR A 95 -17.83 -18.26 -5.84
C TYR A 95 -18.35 -18.28 -7.28
N ARG A 96 -17.51 -18.65 -8.25
CA ARG A 96 -17.90 -18.69 -9.68
C ARG A 96 -19.01 -19.70 -9.92
N GLU A 97 -18.87 -20.91 -9.37
CA GLU A 97 -19.87 -21.98 -9.48
C GLU A 97 -21.20 -21.61 -8.82
N TRP A 98 -21.14 -20.94 -7.67
CA TRP A 98 -22.32 -20.50 -6.96
C TRP A 98 -23.04 -19.36 -7.70
N ARG A 99 -22.29 -18.38 -8.21
CA ARG A 99 -22.85 -17.20 -8.91
C ARG A 99 -23.62 -17.57 -10.18
N ILE A 100 -23.30 -18.70 -10.81
CA ILE A 100 -24.06 -19.25 -11.95
C ILE A 100 -25.47 -19.68 -11.50
N ARG A 101 -25.60 -20.22 -10.28
CA ARG A 101 -26.86 -20.74 -9.72
C ARG A 101 -27.67 -19.67 -8.99
N SER A 102 -27.01 -18.77 -8.27
CA SER A 102 -27.65 -17.75 -7.45
C SER A 102 -26.80 -16.49 -7.32
N GLN A 103 -27.42 -15.33 -7.46
CA GLN A 103 -26.79 -14.02 -7.22
C GLN A 103 -26.98 -13.57 -5.76
N SER A 104 -26.75 -14.47 -4.81
CA SER A 104 -26.79 -14.19 -3.37
C SER A 104 -25.60 -14.83 -2.66
N CYS A 105 -25.21 -14.33 -1.50
CA CYS A 105 -24.17 -14.94 -0.68
C CYS A 105 -24.61 -16.35 -0.22
N PRO A 106 -23.79 -17.40 -0.39
CA PRO A 106 -24.14 -18.76 0.05
C PRO A 106 -24.30 -18.89 1.57
N PHE A 107 -23.72 -17.95 2.34
CA PHE A 107 -23.74 -17.98 3.80
C PHE A 107 -24.89 -17.18 4.42
N CYS A 108 -25.09 -15.93 3.97
CA CYS A 108 -26.09 -15.03 4.55
C CYS A 108 -27.22 -14.61 3.59
N ARG A 109 -27.18 -15.04 2.32
CA ARG A 109 -28.14 -14.70 1.26
C ARG A 109 -28.21 -13.22 0.87
N ASP A 110 -27.27 -12.39 1.31
CA ASP A 110 -27.15 -11.01 0.84
C ASP A 110 -26.97 -10.93 -0.68
N SER A 111 -27.54 -9.92 -1.30
CA SER A 111 -27.56 -9.81 -2.76
C SER A 111 -26.18 -9.53 -3.35
N LEU A 112 -25.82 -10.27 -4.41
CA LEU A 112 -24.59 -10.12 -5.19
C LEU A 112 -24.85 -9.54 -6.59
N LYS A 113 -26.07 -9.09 -6.88
CA LYS A 113 -26.47 -8.59 -8.22
C LYS A 113 -25.61 -7.44 -8.74
N ARG A 114 -25.03 -6.64 -7.85
CA ARG A 114 -24.16 -5.48 -8.17
C ARG A 114 -22.67 -5.76 -7.96
N VAL A 115 -22.29 -7.00 -7.63
CA VAL A 115 -20.91 -7.38 -7.35
C VAL A 115 -20.28 -7.97 -8.62
N ASN A 116 -19.22 -7.33 -9.10
CA ASN A 116 -18.38 -7.77 -10.21
C ASN A 116 -17.06 -8.36 -9.71
N SER A 117 -16.24 -8.88 -10.62
CA SER A 117 -14.94 -9.46 -10.27
C SER A 117 -13.96 -8.46 -9.67
N GLY A 118 -14.06 -7.17 -10.03
CA GLY A 118 -13.22 -6.10 -9.48
C GLY A 118 -13.61 -5.67 -8.06
N ASP A 119 -14.79 -6.06 -7.59
CA ASP A 119 -15.28 -5.73 -6.25
C ASP A 119 -14.91 -6.81 -5.22
N LEU A 120 -14.28 -7.90 -5.65
CA LEU A 120 -13.88 -9.03 -4.81
C LEU A 120 -12.50 -8.75 -4.22
N TRP A 121 -12.39 -8.94 -2.91
CA TRP A 121 -11.16 -8.70 -2.19
C TRP A 121 -10.43 -10.03 -1.99
N VAL A 122 -9.13 -10.07 -2.23
CA VAL A 122 -8.34 -11.26 -1.89
C VAL A 122 -8.17 -11.29 -0.37
N TYR A 123 -8.51 -12.42 0.25
CA TYR A 123 -8.20 -12.65 1.66
C TYR A 123 -6.70 -12.84 1.78
N MET A 124 -6.03 -11.97 2.54
CA MET A 124 -4.61 -12.12 2.84
C MET A 124 -4.47 -12.77 4.21
N ASP A 125 -3.67 -13.81 4.27
CA ASP A 125 -3.29 -14.48 5.51
C ASP A 125 -2.01 -13.85 6.10
N SER A 126 -1.74 -14.15 7.36
CA SER A 126 -0.49 -13.88 8.06
C SER A 126 0.76 -14.24 7.24
N ARG A 127 0.71 -15.34 6.48
CA ARG A 127 1.79 -15.80 5.58
C ARG A 127 2.02 -14.89 4.36
N ASP A 128 1.01 -14.14 3.93
CA ASP A 128 1.10 -13.19 2.81
C ASP A 128 1.71 -11.84 3.24
N ILE A 129 1.91 -11.64 4.55
CA ILE A 129 2.54 -10.43 5.09
C ILE A 129 4.05 -10.51 4.83
N ILE A 130 4.50 -9.81 3.79
CA ILE A 130 5.92 -9.70 3.46
C ILE A 130 6.62 -8.84 4.52
N ASP A 131 7.76 -9.33 5.03
CA ASP A 131 8.55 -8.59 6.01
C ASP A 131 9.05 -7.25 5.45
N SER A 132 9.13 -6.25 6.34
CA SER A 132 9.55 -4.89 5.98
C SER A 132 10.94 -4.80 5.33
N ALA A 133 11.86 -5.71 5.66
CA ALA A 133 13.20 -5.70 5.09
C ALA A 133 13.18 -6.17 3.63
N THR A 134 12.38 -7.20 3.32
CA THR A 134 12.13 -7.66 1.95
C THR A 134 11.44 -6.56 1.13
N VAL A 135 10.41 -5.91 1.66
CA VAL A 135 9.75 -4.77 0.99
C VAL A 135 10.75 -3.64 0.69
N THR A 136 11.57 -3.27 1.69
CA THR A 136 12.59 -2.22 1.53
C THR A 136 13.61 -2.59 0.46
N ARG A 137 14.12 -3.82 0.48
CA ARG A 137 15.08 -4.31 -0.51
C ARG A 137 14.52 -4.23 -1.93
N GLU A 138 13.29 -4.68 -2.16
CA GLU A 138 12.70 -4.66 -3.49
C GLU A 138 12.34 -3.24 -3.94
N ASN A 139 11.93 -2.36 -3.02
CA ASN A 139 11.70 -0.95 -3.32
C ASN A 139 13.00 -0.25 -3.74
N LEU A 140 14.12 -0.50 -3.04
CA LEU A 140 15.42 0.02 -3.44
C LEU A 140 15.83 -0.47 -4.82
N ARG A 141 15.67 -1.77 -5.11
CA ARG A 141 15.96 -2.31 -6.45
C ARG A 141 15.14 -1.61 -7.54
N ARG A 142 13.84 -1.41 -7.32
CA ARG A 142 12.98 -0.69 -8.28
C ARG A 142 13.39 0.78 -8.44
N LEU A 143 13.78 1.44 -7.34
CA LEU A 143 14.25 2.82 -7.37
C LEU A 143 15.54 2.95 -8.20
N PHE A 144 16.52 2.09 -7.97
CA PHE A 144 17.77 2.11 -8.75
C PHE A 144 17.51 1.84 -10.23
N LEU A 145 16.69 0.83 -10.55
CA LEU A 145 16.28 0.58 -11.94
C LEU A 145 15.56 1.79 -12.58
N TYR A 146 14.73 2.50 -11.83
CA TYR A 146 14.07 3.71 -12.32
C TYR A 146 15.08 4.81 -12.60
N ILE A 147 16.03 5.05 -11.68
CA ILE A 147 17.09 6.04 -11.83
C ILE A 147 17.93 5.74 -13.07
N ASP A 148 18.32 4.48 -13.28
CA ASP A 148 19.09 4.06 -14.46
C ASP A 148 18.33 4.27 -15.79
N LYS A 149 17.00 4.33 -15.72
CA LYS A 149 16.13 4.57 -16.89
C LYS A 149 15.76 6.04 -17.07
N LEU A 150 16.15 6.94 -16.16
CA LEU A 150 15.88 8.35 -16.32
C LEU A 150 16.71 8.93 -17.47
N PRO A 151 16.11 9.70 -18.38
CA PRO A 151 16.87 10.39 -19.41
C PRO A 151 17.85 11.37 -18.75
N LEU A 152 19.08 11.42 -19.26
CA LEU A 152 20.07 12.40 -18.85
C LEU A 152 19.57 13.80 -19.25
N ILE A 153 19.14 14.59 -18.28
CA ILE A 153 18.85 16.01 -18.49
C ILE A 153 20.20 16.73 -18.43
N ILE A 154 20.80 16.96 -19.60
CA ILE A 154 21.95 17.86 -19.73
C ILE A 154 21.40 19.28 -19.81
N PRO A 155 21.74 20.19 -18.89
CA PRO A 155 21.36 21.60 -19.03
C PRO A 155 22.08 22.21 -20.24
N ASP A 156 21.34 22.84 -21.16
CA ASP A 156 21.86 23.36 -22.44
C ASP A 156 22.80 24.58 -22.35
N ASN A 157 23.26 25.02 -21.16
CA ASN A 157 24.03 26.25 -21.01
C ASN A 157 25.44 26.04 -20.43
N LEU A 158 26.29 25.32 -21.16
CA LEU A 158 27.75 25.28 -20.91
C LEU A 158 28.58 26.16 -21.86
N PHE A 159 27.94 27.04 -22.64
CA PHE A 159 28.64 28.06 -23.43
C PHE A 159 28.08 29.44 -23.11
N ASP A 160 28.73 30.15 -22.18
CA ASP A 160 28.77 31.62 -22.24
C ASP A 160 30.24 32.01 -22.52
N PRO A 161 30.57 32.44 -23.74
CA PRO A 161 31.92 32.77 -24.13
C PRO A 161 32.30 34.17 -23.64
N TYR A 162 33.26 34.23 -22.72
CA TYR A 162 34.26 35.31 -22.60
C TYR A 162 33.70 36.73 -22.45
N ASP A 163 33.41 37.18 -21.21
CA ASP A 163 33.50 38.61 -20.90
C ASP A 163 34.85 38.91 -20.25
N SER A 164 35.78 39.29 -21.12
CA SER A 164 37.15 39.68 -20.82
C SER A 164 37.29 41.19 -20.77
N HIS A 165 36.57 41.89 -19.90
CA HIS A 165 36.82 43.33 -19.72
C HIS A 165 36.78 43.74 -18.25
N LEU A 166 37.74 43.24 -17.47
CA LEU A 166 38.32 43.99 -16.36
C LEU A 166 39.57 44.73 -16.87
N ARG A 167 39.41 46.02 -17.12
CA ARG A 167 40.50 46.99 -17.21
C ARG A 167 40.18 48.18 -16.32
#